data_AF-A0A942AVX5-F1
#
_entry.id   AF-A0A942AVX5-F1
#
_cell.length_a   1.000
_cell.length_b   1.000
_cell.length_c   1.000
_cell.angle_alpha   90.00
_cell.angle_beta   90.00
_cell.angle_gamma   90.00
#
_symmetry.space_group_name_H-M   'P 1'
#
loop_
_entity.id
_entity.type
_entity.pdbx_description
1 polymer ?
#
loop_
_entity_poly.entity_id
_entity_poly.type
_entity_poly.pdbx_seq_one_letter_code
_entity_poly.pdbx_strand_id
1 'polypeptide(L)'
;KIGYQEIIRDLYKSHKEDIGDYYLLYYYGNTVFDFDFVSRFRYELKQGDKKYWEIKDYFQVDLGKKILHVFDLEEKVLRVIFNNSLITQTKAGDIQRKYFDELDPKYCKSENNYLLVLKYRKAFYDYIYKSRTQAVTRLMFDDILLSGILEDIRLDMMKENQHSQRWSVLSKMNIWFSLAENFDIPFKTTDTMASKLEKQRAFMAALSKGEAELENDEQYAFAVGQVIYYLLHKSKTTDKSYNRLEPFLQQVHASQLNKAIARLFYMYKHENFSENFSHPFASVMAYQTEANMRGYLPMMLAGIFSDNQLFANDKSKDTDEEN
;
A
#
# COMPACT_ATOMS: atom_id res chain seq x y z
N LYS A 1 -11.81 -15.60 30.59
CA LYS A 1 -12.26 -16.59 29.59
C LYS A 1 -11.21 -16.60 28.50
N ILE A 2 -10.61 -17.75 28.18
CA ILE A 2 -9.53 -17.84 27.18
C ILE A 2 -10.15 -17.62 25.80
N GLY A 3 -9.54 -16.75 24.99
CA GLY A 3 -10.00 -16.42 23.64
C GLY A 3 -9.56 -17.44 22.59
N TYR A 4 -10.21 -17.46 21.42
CA TYR A 4 -9.87 -18.40 20.33
C TYR A 4 -8.38 -18.36 19.93
N GLN A 5 -7.81 -17.16 19.79
CA GLN A 5 -6.40 -17.02 19.40
C GLN A 5 -5.46 -17.61 20.46
N GLU A 6 -5.79 -17.48 21.75
CA GLU A 6 -5.02 -18.05 22.86
C GLU A 6 -5.11 -19.58 22.84
N ILE A 7 -6.31 -20.14 22.64
CA ILE A 7 -6.52 -21.59 22.49
C ILE A 7 -5.66 -22.14 21.34
N ILE A 8 -5.72 -21.51 20.16
CA ILE A 8 -4.92 -21.93 19.01
C ILE A 8 -3.43 -21.79 19.26
N ARG A 9 -2.97 -20.69 19.89
CA ARG A 9 -1.55 -20.48 20.23
C ARG A 9 -1.04 -21.56 21.18
N ASP A 10 -1.83 -21.95 22.16
CA ASP A 10 -1.46 -23.00 23.12
C ASP A 10 -1.47 -24.39 22.48
N LEU A 11 -2.49 -24.70 21.67
CA LEU A 11 -2.52 -25.94 20.89
C LEU A 11 -1.32 -26.04 19.94
N TYR A 12 -0.91 -24.93 19.32
CA TYR A 12 0.21 -24.90 18.39
C TYR A 12 1.56 -25.24 19.07
N LYS A 13 1.75 -24.88 20.34
CA LYS A 13 2.95 -25.25 21.10
C LYS A 13 3.10 -26.77 21.23
N SER A 14 1.98 -27.48 21.40
CA SER A 14 1.96 -28.93 21.66
C SER A 14 1.76 -29.78 20.40
N HIS A 15 1.06 -29.25 19.38
CA HIS A 15 0.57 -30.02 18.23
C HIS A 15 1.00 -29.46 16.86
N LYS A 16 1.69 -28.32 16.81
CA LYS A 16 2.26 -27.68 15.59
C LYS A 16 1.34 -27.77 14.37
N GLU A 17 1.71 -28.58 13.36
CA GLU A 17 1.02 -28.65 12.06
C GLU A 17 -0.26 -29.49 12.07
N ASP A 18 -0.56 -30.17 13.19
CA ASP A 18 -1.67 -31.12 13.33
C ASP A 18 -2.91 -30.49 14.02
N ILE A 19 -3.08 -29.16 13.95
CA ILE A 19 -4.31 -28.53 14.41
C ILE A 19 -5.36 -28.68 13.31
N GLY A 20 -6.39 -29.47 13.57
CA GLY A 20 -7.44 -29.78 12.61
C GLY A 20 -8.60 -30.53 13.25
N ASP A 21 -9.54 -30.94 12.41
CA ASP A 21 -10.71 -31.75 12.77
C ASP A 21 -11.49 -31.27 13.99
N TYR A 22 -11.79 -29.97 14.04
CA TYR A 22 -12.60 -29.36 15.10
C TYR A 22 -13.72 -28.50 14.54
N TYR A 23 -14.74 -28.24 15.37
CA TYR A 23 -15.77 -27.26 15.08
C TYR A 23 -15.39 -25.89 15.65
N LEU A 24 -15.28 -24.89 14.78
CA LEU A 24 -15.20 -23.49 15.15
C LEU A 24 -16.61 -23.02 15.55
N LEU A 25 -16.74 -22.45 16.75
CA LEU A 25 -17.96 -21.80 17.21
C LEU A 25 -17.64 -20.38 17.67
N TYR A 26 -18.14 -19.39 16.95
CA TYR A 26 -18.10 -17.99 17.36
C TYR A 26 -19.47 -17.56 17.85
N TYR A 27 -19.56 -17.19 19.13
CA TYR A 27 -20.79 -16.71 19.76
C TYR A 27 -20.49 -15.57 20.71
N TYR A 28 -21.46 -14.67 20.87
CA TYR A 28 -21.44 -13.62 21.87
C TYR A 28 -22.82 -13.49 22.51
N GLY A 29 -22.87 -13.50 23.84
CA GLY A 29 -24.13 -13.65 24.58
C GLY A 29 -24.83 -14.96 24.19
N ASN A 30 -26.11 -14.85 23.79
CA ASN A 30 -26.93 -15.97 23.35
C ASN A 30 -26.99 -16.12 21.82
N THR A 31 -26.17 -15.36 21.08
CA THR A 31 -26.19 -15.35 19.62
C THR A 31 -24.97 -16.08 19.08
N VAL A 32 -25.21 -17.07 18.23
CA VAL A 32 -24.18 -17.73 17.43
C VAL A 32 -24.01 -16.93 16.14
N PHE A 33 -22.80 -16.45 15.89
CA PHE A 33 -22.48 -15.67 14.68
C PHE A 33 -21.86 -16.53 13.58
N ASP A 34 -21.14 -17.59 13.97
CA ASP A 34 -20.52 -18.51 13.01
C ASP A 34 -20.33 -19.89 13.66
N PHE A 35 -20.61 -20.93 12.89
CA PHE A 35 -20.38 -22.33 13.25
C PHE A 35 -19.90 -23.07 12.01
N ASP A 36 -18.73 -23.69 12.07
CA ASP A 36 -18.12 -24.31 10.91
C ASP A 36 -17.14 -25.42 11.30
N PHE A 37 -16.89 -26.35 10.39
CA PHE A 37 -15.88 -27.38 10.58
C PHE A 37 -14.54 -26.94 9.97
N VAL A 38 -13.47 -27.01 10.77
CA VAL A 38 -12.10 -26.73 10.34
C VAL A 38 -11.33 -28.04 10.28
N SER A 39 -11.18 -28.57 9.06
CA SER A 39 -10.44 -29.81 8.83
C SER A 39 -8.94 -29.64 9.10
N ARG A 40 -8.35 -28.51 8.71
CA ARG A 40 -6.95 -28.19 8.98
C ARG A 40 -6.75 -26.69 9.18
N PHE A 41 -6.15 -26.33 10.29
CA PHE A 41 -5.83 -24.96 10.64
C PHE A 41 -4.37 -24.63 10.30
N ARG A 42 -4.17 -23.72 9.35
CA ARG A 42 -2.86 -23.25 8.89
C ARG A 42 -2.45 -22.02 9.71
N TYR A 43 -1.74 -22.27 10.81
CA TYR A 43 -1.29 -21.20 11.69
C TYR A 43 -0.14 -20.38 11.09
N GLU A 44 0.91 -21.03 10.59
CA GLU A 44 2.10 -20.35 10.04
C GLU A 44 1.84 -19.77 8.65
N LEU A 45 2.44 -18.62 8.38
CA LEU A 45 2.51 -18.03 7.05
C LEU A 45 3.88 -18.34 6.43
N LYS A 46 3.88 -18.99 5.27
CA LYS A 46 5.11 -19.41 4.58
C LYS A 46 5.22 -18.69 3.23
N GLN A 47 6.44 -18.33 2.83
CA GLN A 47 6.75 -17.73 1.52
C GLN A 47 8.02 -18.41 0.97
N GLY A 48 7.83 -19.33 0.01
CA GLY A 48 8.91 -20.22 -0.41
C GLY A 48 9.48 -20.99 0.79
N ASP A 49 10.79 -20.92 0.98
CA ASP A 49 11.48 -21.57 2.11
C ASP A 49 11.37 -20.79 3.44
N LYS A 50 10.88 -19.54 3.41
CA LYS A 50 10.73 -18.72 4.62
C LYS A 50 9.48 -19.13 5.38
N LYS A 51 9.61 -19.33 6.70
CA LYS A 51 8.49 -19.56 7.64
C LYS A 51 7.80 -18.27 8.11
N TYR A 52 7.86 -17.21 7.31
CA TYR A 52 7.22 -15.94 7.60
C TYR A 52 7.00 -15.16 6.31
N TRP A 53 6.01 -14.26 6.34
CA TRP A 53 5.95 -13.16 5.38
C TRP A 53 6.67 -11.94 5.95
N GLU A 54 7.14 -11.06 5.07
CA GLU A 54 7.97 -9.92 5.45
C GLU A 54 7.44 -8.66 4.79
N ILE A 55 7.11 -7.64 5.59
CA ILE A 55 6.89 -6.28 5.12
C ILE A 55 8.24 -5.59 5.15
N LYS A 56 8.77 -5.24 3.98
CA LYS A 56 10.01 -4.45 3.88
C LYS A 56 9.69 -2.97 3.80
N ASP A 57 10.63 -2.16 4.26
CA ASP A 57 10.52 -0.70 4.21
C ASP A 57 11.09 -0.16 2.90
N TYR A 58 10.31 -0.28 1.83
CA TYR A 58 10.69 0.27 0.53
C TYR A 58 10.57 1.79 0.49
N PHE A 59 9.70 2.39 1.31
CA PHE A 59 9.35 3.81 1.28
C PHE A 59 9.81 4.60 2.51
N GLN A 60 10.75 4.06 3.29
CA GLN A 60 11.46 4.73 4.39
C GLN A 60 10.53 5.41 5.41
N VAL A 61 9.62 4.63 6.00
CA VAL A 61 8.63 5.14 6.97
C VAL A 61 8.57 4.38 8.29
N ASP A 62 9.00 3.11 8.31
CA ASP A 62 9.01 2.28 9.51
C ASP A 62 9.90 1.05 9.29
N LEU A 63 10.48 0.50 10.35
CA LEU A 63 11.29 -0.70 10.26
C LEU A 63 10.49 -1.88 9.69
N GLY A 64 11.15 -2.68 8.85
CA GLY A 64 10.56 -3.89 8.28
C GLY A 64 10.03 -4.85 9.36
N LYS A 65 8.91 -5.52 9.06
CA LYS A 65 8.16 -6.36 10.01
C LYS A 65 7.99 -7.77 9.48
N LYS A 66 8.24 -8.75 10.35
CA LYS A 66 7.92 -10.17 10.08
C LYS A 66 6.50 -10.49 10.53
N ILE A 67 5.81 -11.28 9.71
CA ILE A 67 4.48 -11.83 9.94
C ILE A 67 4.63 -13.35 10.01
N LEU A 68 4.66 -13.88 11.23
CA LEU A 68 4.99 -15.28 11.47
C LEU A 68 3.78 -16.20 11.26
N HIS A 69 2.59 -15.71 11.62
CA HIS A 69 1.36 -16.51 11.64
C HIS A 69 0.13 -15.67 11.27
N VAL A 70 -1.00 -16.33 11.03
CA VAL A 70 -2.25 -15.67 10.58
C VAL A 70 -2.74 -14.56 11.53
N PHE A 71 -2.51 -14.65 12.84
CA PHE A 71 -2.88 -13.57 13.77
C PHE A 71 -1.95 -12.34 13.69
N ASP A 72 -0.71 -12.50 13.21
CA ASP A 72 0.15 -11.35 12.93
C ASP A 72 -0.37 -10.57 11.73
N LEU A 73 -0.97 -11.25 10.75
CA LEU A 73 -1.61 -10.60 9.60
C LEU A 73 -2.74 -9.67 10.08
N GLU A 74 -3.53 -10.12 11.04
CA GLU A 74 -4.59 -9.32 11.64
C GLU A 74 -4.05 -8.05 12.32
N GLU A 75 -3.09 -8.20 13.22
CA GLU A 75 -2.59 -7.09 14.06
C GLU A 75 -1.67 -6.14 13.31
N LYS A 76 -0.81 -6.66 12.42
CA LYS A 76 0.24 -5.89 11.74
C LYS A 76 -0.19 -5.39 10.36
N VAL A 77 -1.14 -6.06 9.70
CA VAL A 77 -1.59 -5.71 8.33
C VAL A 77 -3.02 -5.18 8.34
N LEU A 78 -4.00 -5.97 8.82
CA LEU A 78 -5.42 -5.56 8.71
C LEU A 78 -5.72 -4.27 9.46
N ARG A 79 -5.08 -4.09 10.63
CA ARG A 79 -5.14 -2.83 11.38
C ARG A 79 -4.72 -1.61 10.55
N VAL A 80 -3.67 -1.74 9.73
CA VAL A 80 -3.13 -0.64 8.91
C VAL A 80 -4.00 -0.41 7.67
N ILE A 81 -4.29 -1.47 6.90
CA ILE A 81 -5.01 -1.33 5.62
C ILE A 81 -6.47 -0.89 5.84
N PHE A 82 -7.07 -1.24 6.98
CA PHE A 82 -8.40 -0.81 7.38
C PHE A 82 -8.42 0.35 8.39
N ASN A 83 -7.31 1.07 8.59
CA ASN A 83 -7.24 2.27 9.43
C ASN A 83 -7.83 2.10 10.86
N ASN A 84 -7.51 1.00 11.53
CA ASN A 84 -8.02 0.61 12.85
C ASN A 84 -9.55 0.35 12.95
N SER A 85 -10.27 0.34 11.82
CA SER A 85 -11.73 0.19 11.84
C SER A 85 -12.20 -1.25 12.02
N LEU A 86 -11.50 -2.23 11.45
CA LEU A 86 -11.79 -3.65 11.65
C LEU A 86 -11.12 -4.21 12.91
N ILE A 87 -9.82 -3.92 13.06
CA ILE A 87 -9.00 -4.32 14.19
C ILE A 87 -8.62 -3.04 14.94
N THR A 88 -9.28 -2.80 16.07
CA THR A 88 -9.10 -1.56 16.84
C THR A 88 -8.20 -1.81 18.03
N GLN A 89 -7.13 -1.03 18.17
CA GLN A 89 -6.36 -0.97 19.41
C GLN A 89 -6.91 0.17 20.29
N THR A 90 -7.34 -0.16 21.51
CA THR A 90 -7.83 0.84 22.47
C THR A 90 -6.64 1.60 23.08
N LYS A 91 -6.92 2.74 23.73
CA LYS A 91 -5.90 3.50 24.47
C LYS A 91 -5.26 2.69 25.61
N ALA A 92 -5.98 1.70 26.15
CA ALA A 92 -5.49 0.79 27.18
C ALA A 92 -4.61 -0.34 26.61
N GLY A 93 -4.49 -0.43 25.28
CA GLY A 93 -3.72 -1.46 24.59
C GLY A 93 -4.53 -2.68 24.16
N ASP A 94 -5.80 -2.78 24.54
CA ASP A 94 -6.67 -3.91 24.16
C ASP A 94 -6.94 -3.95 22.66
N ILE A 95 -7.02 -5.15 22.10
CA ILE A 95 -7.31 -5.36 20.68
C ILE A 95 -8.74 -5.87 20.53
N GLN A 96 -9.58 -5.06 19.90
CA GLN A 96 -10.96 -5.40 19.53
C GLN A 96 -11.03 -5.83 18.07
N ARG A 97 -11.81 -6.89 17.79
CA ARG A 97 -11.93 -7.54 16.47
C ARG A 97 -13.37 -7.50 16.01
N LYS A 98 -13.69 -6.62 15.07
CA LYS A 98 -15.06 -6.26 14.70
C LYS A 98 -15.57 -7.04 13.48
N TYR A 99 -15.28 -8.34 13.42
CA TYR A 99 -15.67 -9.19 12.29
C TYR A 99 -17.19 -9.35 12.16
N PHE A 100 -17.90 -9.38 13.29
CA PHE A 100 -19.35 -9.58 13.36
C PHE A 100 -20.10 -8.40 14.01
N ASP A 101 -19.37 -7.39 14.48
CA ASP A 101 -19.98 -6.23 15.12
C ASP A 101 -20.73 -5.39 14.10
N GLU A 102 -21.77 -4.69 14.56
CA GLU A 102 -22.36 -3.59 13.81
C GLU A 102 -21.36 -2.42 13.79
N LEU A 103 -20.94 -2.03 12.59
CA LEU A 103 -20.01 -0.93 12.40
C LEU A 103 -20.79 0.35 12.13
N ASP A 104 -20.42 1.42 12.82
CA ASP A 104 -20.95 2.76 12.55
C ASP A 104 -19.95 3.53 11.67
N PRO A 105 -20.37 4.04 10.49
CA PRO A 105 -19.53 4.81 9.60
C PRO A 105 -18.78 5.96 10.28
N LYS A 106 -19.37 6.58 11.33
CA LYS A 106 -18.78 7.72 12.03
C LYS A 106 -17.49 7.39 12.80
N TYR A 107 -17.26 6.10 13.09
CA TYR A 107 -16.04 5.62 13.74
C TYR A 107 -15.03 5.03 12.74
N CYS A 108 -15.34 5.05 11.44
CA CYS A 108 -14.41 4.72 10.39
C CYS A 108 -13.68 5.97 9.92
N LYS A 109 -12.52 5.81 9.28
CA LYS A 109 -11.75 6.95 8.79
C LYS A 109 -12.52 7.76 7.74
N SER A 110 -13.31 7.07 6.92
CA SER A 110 -14.19 7.64 5.91
C SER A 110 -15.25 6.63 5.47
N GLU A 111 -16.23 7.08 4.68
CA GLU A 111 -17.24 6.21 4.08
C GLU A 111 -16.61 5.14 3.18
N ASN A 112 -15.60 5.49 2.37
CA ASN A 112 -14.86 4.53 1.55
C ASN A 112 -14.19 3.45 2.41
N ASN A 113 -13.53 3.85 3.51
CA ASN A 113 -12.92 2.90 4.43
C ASN A 113 -13.96 1.99 5.10
N TYR A 114 -15.12 2.53 5.50
CA TYR A 114 -16.24 1.75 6.03
C TYR A 114 -16.73 0.70 5.01
N LEU A 115 -16.94 1.10 3.76
CA LEU A 115 -17.40 0.20 2.68
C LEU A 115 -16.37 -0.91 2.40
N LEU A 116 -15.07 -0.59 2.39
CA LEU A 116 -14.01 -1.60 2.24
C LEU A 116 -14.04 -2.63 3.37
N VAL A 117 -14.21 -2.19 4.63
CA VAL A 117 -14.31 -3.10 5.78
C VAL A 117 -15.52 -4.02 5.63
N LEU A 118 -16.70 -3.48 5.32
CA LEU A 118 -17.90 -4.29 5.14
C LEU A 118 -17.76 -5.31 4.00
N LYS A 119 -17.19 -4.88 2.88
CA LYS A 119 -16.99 -5.70 1.68
C LYS A 119 -16.05 -6.88 1.94
N TYR A 120 -15.01 -6.69 2.76
CA TYR A 120 -13.90 -7.65 2.84
C TYR A 120 -13.67 -8.32 4.20
N ARG A 121 -14.29 -7.86 5.30
CA ARG A 121 -14.04 -8.42 6.64
C ARG A 121 -14.31 -9.93 6.74
N LYS A 122 -15.36 -10.44 6.08
CA LYS A 122 -15.71 -11.86 6.12
C LYS A 122 -14.67 -12.72 5.41
N ALA A 123 -14.10 -12.25 4.31
CA ALA A 123 -13.04 -12.95 3.59
C ALA A 123 -11.79 -13.14 4.47
N PHE A 124 -11.37 -12.08 5.17
CA PHE A 124 -10.25 -12.18 6.11
C PHE A 124 -10.57 -13.03 7.34
N TYR A 125 -11.80 -12.98 7.85
CA TYR A 125 -12.24 -13.88 8.92
C TYR A 125 -12.11 -15.34 8.48
N ASP A 126 -12.65 -15.69 7.31
CA ASP A 126 -12.60 -17.03 6.77
C ASP A 126 -11.15 -17.49 6.47
N TYR A 127 -10.29 -16.58 6.01
CA TYR A 127 -8.87 -16.85 5.83
C TYR A 127 -8.16 -17.13 7.17
N ILE A 128 -8.32 -16.25 8.16
CA ILE A 128 -7.56 -16.28 9.42
C ILE A 128 -8.10 -17.35 10.39
N TYR A 129 -9.41 -17.47 10.53
CA TYR A 129 -10.05 -18.31 11.55
C TYR A 129 -10.44 -19.70 11.02
N LYS A 130 -10.69 -19.83 9.71
CA LYS A 130 -11.09 -21.09 9.08
C LYS A 130 -10.04 -21.68 8.14
N SER A 131 -8.90 -21.00 7.98
CA SER A 131 -7.82 -21.42 7.08
C SER A 131 -8.24 -21.62 5.62
N ARG A 132 -9.27 -20.88 5.18
CA ARG A 132 -9.71 -20.85 3.78
C ARG A 132 -8.78 -19.93 2.99
N THR A 133 -7.62 -20.44 2.57
CA THR A 133 -6.57 -19.64 1.92
C THR A 133 -7.05 -18.94 0.64
N GLN A 134 -8.04 -19.50 -0.04
CA GLN A 134 -8.68 -18.95 -1.23
C GLN A 134 -9.70 -17.83 -0.95
N ALA A 135 -10.03 -17.57 0.33
CA ALA A 135 -11.04 -16.56 0.70
C ALA A 135 -10.57 -15.13 0.42
N VAL A 136 -9.25 -14.89 0.41
CA VAL A 136 -8.64 -13.60 0.08
C VAL A 136 -7.83 -13.77 -1.19
N THR A 137 -8.15 -12.99 -2.21
CA THR A 137 -7.42 -12.98 -3.49
C THR A 137 -6.56 -11.74 -3.61
N ARG A 138 -5.54 -11.79 -4.47
CA ARG A 138 -4.72 -10.62 -4.82
C ARG A 138 -5.56 -9.43 -5.29
N LEU A 139 -6.56 -9.67 -6.14
CA LEU A 139 -7.45 -8.61 -6.63
C LEU A 139 -8.19 -7.88 -5.51
N MET A 140 -8.62 -8.61 -4.47
CA MET A 140 -9.26 -8.00 -3.29
C MET A 140 -8.25 -7.18 -2.49
N PHE A 141 -7.03 -7.69 -2.35
CA PHE A 141 -5.94 -7.00 -1.64
C PHE A 141 -5.53 -5.71 -2.36
N ASP A 142 -5.40 -5.77 -3.69
CA ASP A 142 -5.10 -4.62 -4.55
C ASP A 142 -6.21 -3.55 -4.46
N ASP A 143 -7.49 -3.96 -4.49
CA ASP A 143 -8.62 -3.03 -4.34
C ASP A 143 -8.61 -2.31 -2.97
N ILE A 144 -8.35 -3.05 -1.88
CA ILE A 144 -8.27 -2.46 -0.53
C ILE A 144 -7.16 -1.42 -0.44
N LEU A 145 -5.97 -1.76 -0.95
CA LEU A 145 -4.80 -0.91 -0.83
C LEU A 145 -4.89 0.29 -1.76
N LEU A 146 -5.27 0.11 -3.02
CA LEU A 146 -5.44 1.21 -3.96
C LEU A 146 -6.50 2.18 -3.44
N SER A 147 -7.69 1.69 -3.12
CA SER A 147 -8.80 2.52 -2.63
C SER A 147 -8.44 3.23 -1.32
N GLY A 148 -7.77 2.51 -0.40
CA GLY A 148 -7.32 3.07 0.87
C GLY A 148 -6.24 4.15 0.72
N ILE A 149 -5.30 3.97 -0.22
CA ILE A 149 -4.25 4.95 -0.50
C ILE A 149 -4.81 6.20 -1.19
N LEU A 150 -5.68 6.04 -2.19
CA LEU A 150 -6.33 7.17 -2.86
C LEU A 150 -7.17 7.99 -1.87
N GLU A 151 -7.86 7.32 -0.95
CA GLU A 151 -8.61 7.99 0.11
C GLU A 151 -7.70 8.77 1.06
N ASP A 152 -6.56 8.19 1.45
CA ASP A 152 -5.56 8.87 2.28
C ASP A 152 -4.94 10.09 1.56
N ILE A 153 -4.70 9.99 0.25
CA ILE A 153 -4.24 11.11 -0.58
C ILE A 153 -5.28 12.24 -0.60
N ARG A 154 -6.56 11.89 -0.78
CA ARG A 154 -7.68 12.84 -0.81
C ARG A 154 -7.86 13.56 0.53
N LEU A 155 -7.69 12.85 1.65
CA LEU A 155 -7.84 13.38 3.01
C LEU A 155 -6.56 14.05 3.54
N ASP A 156 -5.48 14.06 2.76
CA ASP A 156 -4.23 14.67 3.19
C ASP A 156 -4.34 16.19 3.33
N MET A 157 -3.65 16.69 4.35
CA MET A 157 -3.56 18.10 4.70
C MET A 157 -2.19 18.35 5.30
N MET A 158 -1.69 19.57 5.10
CA MET A 158 -0.47 20.03 5.77
C MET A 158 -0.78 20.38 7.22
N LYS A 159 -0.08 19.75 8.17
CA LYS A 159 -0.08 20.06 9.61
C LYS A 159 1.37 20.23 10.04
N GLU A 160 1.71 21.40 10.60
CA GLU A 160 3.09 21.66 11.08
C GLU A 160 4.16 21.36 10.01
N ASN A 161 3.91 21.80 8.76
CA ASN A 161 4.74 21.52 7.58
C ASN A 161 4.92 20.04 7.22
N GLN A 162 4.11 19.14 7.79
CA GLN A 162 4.10 17.71 7.49
C GLN A 162 2.77 17.28 6.88
N HIS A 163 2.83 16.28 6.02
CA HIS A 163 1.66 15.63 5.45
C HIS A 163 0.97 14.75 6.50
N SER A 164 -0.26 15.08 6.86
CA SER A 164 -1.02 14.35 7.89
C SER A 164 -1.28 12.88 7.54
N GLN A 165 -1.20 12.51 6.25
CA GLN A 165 -1.46 11.14 5.78
C GLN A 165 -0.21 10.42 5.26
N ARG A 166 0.98 11.05 5.30
CA ARG A 166 2.23 10.42 4.79
C ARG A 166 2.48 9.05 5.38
N TRP A 167 2.42 8.93 6.71
CA TRP A 167 2.65 7.63 7.36
C TRP A 167 1.65 6.57 6.90
N SER A 168 0.38 6.95 6.77
CA SER A 168 -0.70 6.06 6.36
C SER A 168 -0.52 5.58 4.92
N VAL A 169 -0.19 6.47 3.99
CA VAL A 169 0.06 6.16 2.57
C VAL A 169 1.25 5.23 2.43
N LEU A 170 2.41 5.60 2.99
CA LEU A 170 3.64 4.85 2.79
C LEU A 170 3.61 3.48 3.49
N SER A 171 2.96 3.39 4.67
CA SER A 171 2.77 2.09 5.34
C SER A 171 1.91 1.14 4.50
N LYS A 172 0.84 1.65 3.87
CA LYS A 172 0.02 0.85 2.95
C LYS A 172 0.80 0.45 1.70
N MET A 173 1.61 1.35 1.14
CA MET A 173 2.48 1.05 0.00
C MET A 173 3.51 -0.04 0.34
N ASN A 174 4.17 0.03 1.50
CA ASN A 174 5.08 -1.01 1.98
C ASN A 174 4.38 -2.37 2.12
N ILE A 175 3.17 -2.39 2.70
CA ILE A 175 2.35 -3.60 2.79
C ILE A 175 2.02 -4.15 1.40
N TRP A 176 1.62 -3.27 0.48
CA TRP A 176 1.20 -3.65 -0.87
C TRP A 176 2.33 -4.33 -1.64
N PHE A 177 3.46 -3.64 -1.74
CA PHE A 177 4.62 -4.10 -2.52
C PHE A 177 5.32 -5.30 -1.88
N SER A 178 5.04 -5.59 -0.60
CA SER A 178 5.62 -6.72 0.11
C SER A 178 4.75 -7.98 0.05
N LEU A 179 3.43 -7.85 0.04
CA LEU A 179 2.52 -8.96 0.34
C LEU A 179 1.54 -9.33 -0.77
N ALA A 180 1.35 -8.51 -1.81
CA ALA A 180 0.31 -8.75 -2.83
C ALA A 180 0.36 -10.16 -3.44
N GLU A 181 1.55 -10.57 -3.87
CA GLU A 181 1.76 -11.88 -4.50
C GLU A 181 1.53 -13.05 -3.54
N ASN A 182 1.59 -12.85 -2.21
CA ASN A 182 1.34 -13.93 -1.25
C ASN A 182 -0.13 -14.42 -1.26
N PHE A 183 -1.03 -13.66 -1.89
CA PHE A 183 -2.42 -14.04 -2.13
C PHE A 183 -2.66 -14.67 -3.51
N ASP A 184 -1.62 -14.86 -4.33
CA ASP A 184 -1.69 -15.65 -5.56
C ASP A 184 -1.55 -17.14 -5.22
N ILE A 185 -2.55 -17.95 -5.58
CA ILE A 185 -2.55 -19.40 -5.35
C ILE A 185 -2.67 -20.13 -6.70
N PRO A 186 -1.62 -20.86 -7.15
CA PRO A 186 -0.30 -20.97 -6.56
C PRO A 186 0.54 -19.70 -6.79
N PHE A 187 1.51 -19.45 -5.90
CA PHE A 187 2.51 -18.41 -6.08
C PHE A 187 3.38 -18.78 -7.29
N LYS A 188 3.35 -17.98 -8.36
CA LYS A 188 3.95 -18.34 -9.65
C LYS A 188 5.12 -17.48 -10.11
N THR A 189 5.34 -16.30 -9.52
CA THR A 189 6.15 -15.27 -10.20
C THR A 189 7.33 -14.78 -9.37
N THR A 190 8.48 -14.68 -10.04
CA THR A 190 9.65 -13.92 -9.56
C THR A 190 9.52 -12.42 -9.84
N ASP A 191 8.58 -12.05 -10.73
CA ASP A 191 8.28 -10.67 -11.11
C ASP A 191 7.25 -10.05 -10.14
N THR A 192 7.66 -9.90 -8.89
CA THR A 192 6.87 -9.31 -7.81
C THR A 192 6.85 -7.79 -7.90
N MET A 193 5.84 -7.13 -7.31
CA MET A 193 5.81 -5.66 -7.19
C MET A 193 7.11 -5.09 -6.59
N ALA A 194 7.67 -5.75 -5.57
CA ALA A 194 8.97 -5.40 -5.02
C ALA A 194 10.11 -5.43 -6.05
N SER A 195 10.22 -6.52 -6.82
CA SER A 195 11.26 -6.63 -7.84
C SER A 195 11.08 -5.58 -8.95
N LYS A 196 9.84 -5.29 -9.32
CA LYS A 196 9.51 -4.24 -10.29
C LYS A 196 9.90 -2.86 -9.77
N LEU A 197 9.62 -2.56 -8.50
CA LEU A 197 10.00 -1.29 -7.88
C LEU A 197 11.50 -1.02 -7.99
N GLU A 198 12.33 -2.00 -7.64
CA GLU A 198 13.79 -1.86 -7.71
C GLU A 198 14.28 -1.71 -9.17
N LYS A 199 13.70 -2.47 -10.10
CA LYS A 199 13.96 -2.29 -11.54
C LYS A 199 13.62 -0.87 -11.99
N GLN A 200 12.48 -0.32 -11.57
CA GLN A 200 12.07 1.03 -11.97
C GLN A 200 12.93 2.14 -11.35
N ARG A 201 13.43 1.95 -10.12
CA ARG A 201 14.38 2.87 -9.49
C ARG A 201 15.69 2.93 -10.25
N ALA A 202 16.25 1.77 -10.60
CA ALA A 202 17.46 1.68 -11.40
C ALA A 202 17.25 2.29 -12.80
N PHE A 203 16.11 1.98 -13.42
CA PHE A 203 15.71 2.56 -14.70
C PHE A 203 15.64 4.10 -14.64
N MET A 204 15.00 4.68 -13.62
CA MET A 204 14.89 6.14 -13.52
C MET A 204 16.25 6.83 -13.34
N ALA A 205 17.19 6.21 -12.64
CA ALA A 205 18.54 6.75 -12.50
C ALA A 205 19.32 6.75 -13.83
N ALA A 206 19.06 5.79 -14.72
CA ALA A 206 19.61 5.79 -16.08
C ALA A 206 18.87 6.79 -16.99
N LEU A 207 17.54 6.83 -16.92
CA LEU A 207 16.70 7.75 -17.69
C LEU A 207 17.05 9.21 -17.39
N SER A 208 17.30 9.56 -16.12
CA SER A 208 17.67 10.92 -15.71
C SER A 208 18.97 11.41 -16.35
N LYS A 209 19.86 10.49 -16.72
CA LYS A 209 21.15 10.77 -17.38
C LYS A 209 21.09 10.65 -18.91
N GLY A 210 19.93 10.30 -19.46
CA GLY A 210 19.79 10.01 -20.89
C GLY A 210 20.44 8.68 -21.31
N GLU A 211 20.67 7.77 -20.37
CA GLU A 211 21.31 6.45 -20.61
C GLU A 211 20.28 5.34 -20.89
N ALA A 212 18.98 5.65 -20.81
CA ALA A 212 17.88 4.72 -21.03
C ALA A 212 16.68 5.43 -21.71
N GLU A 213 15.78 4.63 -22.31
CA GLU A 213 14.56 5.10 -22.97
C GLU A 213 13.31 4.45 -22.35
N LEU A 214 12.16 5.10 -22.48
CA LEU A 214 10.87 4.53 -22.06
C LEU A 214 10.40 3.48 -23.06
N GLU A 215 10.30 2.23 -22.61
CA GLU A 215 9.95 1.07 -23.45
C GLU A 215 8.55 0.52 -23.17
N ASN A 216 8.00 0.74 -21.98
CA ASN A 216 6.72 0.15 -21.57
C ASN A 216 5.91 1.03 -20.59
N ASP A 217 4.63 0.68 -20.43
CA ASP A 217 3.67 1.42 -19.63
C ASP A 217 4.04 1.48 -18.13
N GLU A 218 4.72 0.46 -17.58
CA GLU A 218 5.14 0.47 -16.17
C GLU A 218 6.26 1.49 -15.94
N GLN A 219 7.27 1.50 -16.82
CA GLN A 219 8.33 2.51 -16.81
C GLN A 219 7.74 3.92 -16.98
N TYR A 220 6.79 4.07 -17.91
CA TYR A 220 6.10 5.34 -18.14
C TYR A 220 5.34 5.80 -16.88
N ALA A 221 4.55 4.93 -16.26
CA ALA A 221 3.80 5.27 -15.05
C ALA A 221 4.72 5.69 -13.90
N PHE A 222 5.83 4.98 -13.68
CA PHE A 222 6.80 5.34 -12.65
C PHE A 222 7.48 6.69 -12.94
N ALA A 223 7.91 6.92 -14.19
CA ALA A 223 8.52 8.17 -14.63
C ALA A 223 7.56 9.36 -14.49
N VAL A 224 6.29 9.18 -14.86
CA VAL A 224 5.23 10.17 -14.63
C VAL A 224 5.12 10.54 -13.16
N GLY A 225 5.12 9.56 -12.26
CA GLY A 225 5.04 9.81 -10.83
C GLY A 225 6.19 10.69 -10.32
N GLN A 226 7.41 10.38 -10.77
CA GLN A 226 8.61 11.15 -10.45
C GLN A 226 8.57 12.56 -11.03
N VAL A 227 8.12 12.73 -12.27
CA VAL A 227 7.98 14.05 -12.92
C VAL A 227 6.92 14.90 -12.21
N ILE A 228 5.76 14.34 -11.86
CA ILE A 228 4.69 15.04 -11.14
C ILE A 228 5.22 15.53 -9.79
N TYR A 229 5.86 14.65 -9.01
CA TYR A 229 6.39 15.01 -7.71
C TYR A 229 7.42 16.14 -7.81
N TYR A 230 8.36 16.03 -8.76
CA TYR A 230 9.37 17.06 -8.99
C TYR A 230 8.74 18.41 -9.35
N LEU A 231 7.76 18.44 -10.26
CA LEU A 231 7.08 19.67 -10.67
C LEU A 231 6.27 20.28 -9.52
N LEU A 232 5.57 19.48 -8.73
CA LEU A 232 4.84 19.98 -7.56
C LEU A 232 5.77 20.56 -6.50
N HIS A 233 7.00 20.06 -6.39
CA HIS A 233 8.02 20.61 -5.49
C HIS A 233 8.47 22.02 -5.90
N LYS A 234 8.33 22.41 -7.18
CA LYS A 234 8.58 23.79 -7.66
C LYS A 234 7.51 24.78 -7.22
N SER A 235 6.40 24.29 -6.65
CA SER A 235 5.32 25.15 -6.17
C SER A 235 5.71 25.97 -4.95
N LYS A 236 5.48 27.28 -5.02
CA LYS A 236 5.57 28.21 -3.88
C LYS A 236 4.24 28.36 -3.12
N THR A 237 3.25 27.53 -3.43
CA THR A 237 1.97 27.52 -2.69
C THR A 237 2.16 27.05 -1.27
N THR A 238 1.39 27.61 -0.35
CA THR A 238 1.32 27.16 1.05
C THR A 238 0.70 25.78 1.16
N ASP A 239 -0.30 25.47 0.31
CA ASP A 239 -0.85 24.14 0.21
C ASP A 239 0.06 23.22 -0.61
N LYS A 240 0.63 22.23 0.08
CA LYS A 240 1.44 21.15 -0.49
C LYS A 240 0.81 19.78 -0.27
N SER A 241 -0.46 19.71 0.14
CA SER A 241 -1.16 18.45 0.40
C SER A 241 -1.17 17.51 -0.81
N TYR A 242 -1.26 16.20 -0.53
CA TYR A 242 -1.35 15.19 -1.58
C TYR A 242 -2.63 15.28 -2.43
N ASN A 243 -3.66 15.99 -1.98
CA ASN A 243 -4.88 16.21 -2.77
C ASN A 243 -4.59 16.88 -4.13
N ARG A 244 -3.45 17.58 -4.26
CA ARG A 244 -2.96 18.15 -5.53
C ARG A 244 -2.57 17.10 -6.58
N LEU A 245 -2.45 15.83 -6.20
CA LEU A 245 -2.21 14.70 -7.10
C LEU A 245 -3.49 14.26 -7.83
N GLU A 246 -4.67 14.56 -7.29
CA GLU A 246 -5.95 14.08 -7.79
C GLU A 246 -6.19 14.33 -9.30
N PRO A 247 -5.84 15.51 -9.86
CA PRO A 247 -6.00 15.76 -11.29
C PRO A 247 -5.21 14.79 -12.19
N PHE A 248 -4.15 14.18 -11.67
CA PHE A 248 -3.33 13.21 -12.40
C PHE A 248 -3.81 11.78 -12.18
N LEU A 249 -4.15 11.43 -10.94
CA LEU A 249 -4.59 10.07 -10.56
C LEU A 249 -5.93 9.68 -11.20
N GLN A 250 -6.77 10.65 -11.55
CA GLN A 250 -8.05 10.40 -12.22
C GLN A 250 -7.94 10.10 -13.72
N GLN A 251 -6.80 10.38 -14.35
CA GLN A 251 -6.65 10.27 -15.82
C GLN A 251 -6.56 8.80 -16.26
N VAL A 252 -7.36 8.45 -17.26
CA VAL A 252 -7.41 7.09 -17.82
C VAL A 252 -6.44 6.91 -18.98
N HIS A 253 -6.16 7.99 -19.73
CA HIS A 253 -5.34 7.95 -20.93
C HIS A 253 -4.04 8.72 -20.74
N ALA A 254 -2.93 8.15 -21.24
CA ALA A 254 -1.61 8.79 -21.20
C ALA A 254 -1.61 10.18 -21.84
N SER A 255 -2.36 10.36 -22.94
CA SER A 255 -2.48 11.67 -23.60
C SER A 255 -3.09 12.78 -22.72
N GLN A 256 -4.07 12.43 -21.87
CA GLN A 256 -4.70 13.38 -20.94
C GLN A 256 -3.78 13.65 -19.74
N LEU A 257 -3.09 12.61 -19.26
CA LEU A 257 -2.08 12.71 -18.21
C LEU A 257 -0.92 13.62 -18.63
N ASN A 258 -0.39 13.44 -19.84
CA ASN A 258 0.64 14.30 -20.43
C ASN A 258 0.17 15.75 -20.57
N LYS A 259 -1.08 15.99 -20.99
CA LYS A 259 -1.66 17.35 -21.02
C LYS A 259 -1.77 17.97 -19.62
N ALA A 260 -2.11 17.20 -18.59
CA ALA A 260 -2.14 17.69 -17.22
C ALA A 260 -0.72 18.07 -16.74
N ILE A 261 0.27 17.21 -17.01
CA ILE A 261 1.68 17.45 -16.66
C ILE A 261 2.25 18.66 -17.40
N ALA A 262 1.97 18.80 -18.70
CA ALA A 262 2.39 19.95 -19.50
C ALA A 262 1.82 21.27 -18.96
N ARG A 263 0.57 21.28 -18.50
CA ARG A 263 -0.03 22.44 -17.84
C ARG A 263 0.66 22.77 -16.52
N LEU A 264 1.01 21.75 -15.73
CA LEU A 264 1.77 21.94 -14.49
C LEU A 264 3.16 22.52 -14.76
N PHE A 265 3.88 21.97 -15.74
CA PHE A 265 5.16 22.51 -16.17
C PHE A 265 5.04 23.96 -16.65
N TYR A 266 4.05 24.28 -17.49
CA TYR A 266 3.84 25.64 -17.98
C TYR A 266 3.65 26.66 -16.85
N MET A 267 2.98 26.28 -15.77
CA MET A 267 2.80 27.11 -14.59
C MET A 267 4.14 27.42 -13.89
N TYR A 268 5.08 26.47 -13.88
CA TYR A 268 6.37 26.60 -13.20
C TYR A 268 7.57 26.76 -14.14
N LYS A 269 7.35 27.05 -15.43
CA LYS A 269 8.41 27.16 -16.45
C LYS A 269 9.48 28.22 -16.16
N HIS A 270 9.20 29.13 -15.22
CA HIS A 270 10.08 30.20 -14.79
C HIS A 270 11.01 29.79 -13.64
N GLU A 271 10.81 28.61 -13.05
CA GLU A 271 11.66 28.06 -12.00
C GLU A 271 12.91 27.39 -12.59
N ASN A 272 13.91 27.16 -11.74
CA ASN A 272 15.12 26.44 -12.14
C ASN A 272 14.88 24.93 -12.15
N PHE A 273 15.25 24.27 -13.25
CA PHE A 273 15.18 22.82 -13.41
C PHE A 273 16.59 22.23 -13.36
N SER A 274 16.73 21.08 -12.71
CA SER A 274 17.97 20.31 -12.66
C SER A 274 18.23 19.64 -14.01
N GLU A 275 19.49 19.31 -14.28
CA GLU A 275 19.87 18.60 -15.52
C GLU A 275 19.17 17.23 -15.62
N ASN A 276 19.03 16.54 -14.47
CA ASN A 276 18.34 15.24 -14.35
C ASN A 276 16.85 15.27 -14.69
N PHE A 277 16.23 16.46 -14.82
CA PHE A 277 14.80 16.58 -15.13
C PHE A 277 14.51 16.47 -16.63
N SER A 278 15.41 16.98 -17.47
CA SER A 278 15.14 17.20 -18.90
C SER A 278 14.84 15.91 -19.66
N HIS A 279 15.65 14.86 -19.47
CA HIS A 279 15.46 13.58 -20.15
C HIS A 279 14.14 12.89 -19.73
N PRO A 280 13.85 12.66 -18.43
CA PRO A 280 12.58 12.06 -18.01
C PRO A 280 11.36 12.85 -18.48
N PHE A 281 11.39 14.18 -18.39
CA PHE A 281 10.27 15.01 -18.84
C PHE A 281 10.04 14.87 -20.35
N ALA A 282 11.10 14.96 -21.16
CA ALA A 282 11.01 14.79 -22.60
C ALA A 282 10.45 13.41 -22.98
N SER A 283 10.97 12.34 -22.36
CA SER A 283 10.50 10.97 -22.60
C SER A 283 9.02 10.81 -22.23
N VAL A 284 8.58 11.32 -21.07
CA VAL A 284 7.17 11.26 -20.67
C VAL A 284 6.27 11.99 -21.67
N MET A 285 6.68 13.18 -22.13
CA MET A 285 5.90 13.94 -23.12
C MET A 285 5.83 13.27 -24.50
N ALA A 286 6.87 12.52 -24.88
CA ALA A 286 6.93 11.81 -26.15
C ALA A 286 6.21 10.45 -26.13
N TYR A 287 6.05 9.83 -24.94
CA TYR A 287 5.47 8.50 -24.81
C TYR A 287 3.98 8.46 -25.21
N GLN A 288 3.61 7.42 -25.96
CA GLN A 288 2.24 7.17 -26.39
C GLN A 288 1.87 5.72 -26.11
N THR A 289 0.68 5.52 -25.56
CA THR A 289 0.12 4.19 -25.30
C THR A 289 -1.41 4.27 -25.32
N GLU A 290 -2.04 3.18 -25.73
CA GLU A 290 -3.50 2.99 -25.67
C GLU A 290 -3.94 2.33 -24.35
N ALA A 291 -2.98 1.89 -23.53
CA ALA A 291 -3.29 1.19 -22.30
C ALA A 291 -4.04 2.09 -21.29
N ASN A 292 -4.84 1.45 -20.44
CA ASN A 292 -5.57 2.14 -19.40
C ASN A 292 -4.66 2.43 -18.20
N MET A 293 -4.38 3.71 -17.95
CA MET A 293 -3.46 4.17 -16.90
C MET A 293 -3.94 3.82 -15.48
N ARG A 294 -5.23 3.50 -15.30
CA ARG A 294 -5.74 2.99 -14.02
C ARG A 294 -5.06 1.67 -13.60
N GLY A 295 -4.71 0.83 -14.57
CA GLY A 295 -3.99 -0.41 -14.31
C GLY A 295 -2.55 -0.21 -13.79
N TYR A 296 -1.99 0.99 -14.00
CA TYR A 296 -0.62 1.34 -13.63
C TYR A 296 -0.53 2.35 -12.47
N LEU A 297 -1.66 2.68 -11.83
CA LEU A 297 -1.69 3.52 -10.62
C LEU A 297 -0.72 3.05 -9.52
N PRO A 298 -0.57 1.74 -9.21
CA PRO A 298 0.37 1.33 -8.17
C PRO A 298 1.81 1.76 -8.50
N MET A 299 2.18 1.67 -9.79
CA MET A 299 3.51 2.04 -10.25
C MET A 299 3.71 3.56 -10.32
N MET A 300 2.69 4.31 -10.73
CA MET A 300 2.73 5.77 -10.67
C MET A 300 2.84 6.29 -9.23
N LEU A 301 2.07 5.72 -8.29
CA LEU A 301 2.17 6.04 -6.87
C LEU A 301 3.57 5.71 -6.32
N ALA A 302 4.14 4.56 -6.71
CA ALA A 302 5.50 4.23 -6.35
C ALA A 302 6.54 5.23 -6.89
N GLY A 303 6.33 5.76 -8.10
CA GLY A 303 7.13 6.84 -8.66
C GLY A 303 7.02 8.14 -7.86
N ILE A 304 5.80 8.52 -7.45
CA ILE A 304 5.54 9.72 -6.64
C ILE A 304 6.22 9.63 -5.27
N PHE A 305 6.18 8.47 -4.62
CA PHE A 305 6.59 8.30 -3.22
C PHE A 305 7.98 7.68 -3.02
N SER A 306 8.69 7.35 -4.10
CA SER A 306 10.10 6.95 -4.02
C SER A 306 11.03 8.16 -3.98
N ASP A 307 12.27 7.95 -3.51
CA ASP A 307 13.35 8.91 -3.65
C ASP A 307 13.46 9.36 -5.10
N ASN A 308 13.42 10.69 -5.29
CA ASN A 308 13.20 11.24 -6.60
C ASN A 308 14.52 11.56 -7.30
N GLN A 309 14.79 10.86 -8.40
CA GLN A 309 16.07 10.90 -9.12
C GLN A 309 16.26 12.19 -9.94
N LEU A 310 15.20 12.98 -10.09
CA LEU A 310 15.22 14.20 -10.89
C LEU A 310 15.80 15.36 -10.08
N PHE A 311 15.79 15.29 -8.74
CA PHE A 311 16.60 16.23 -7.95
C PHE A 311 18.08 15.97 -8.24
N ALA A 312 18.86 17.05 -8.32
CA ALA A 312 20.31 16.90 -8.35
C ALA A 312 20.74 16.18 -7.05
N ASN A 313 21.88 15.49 -7.07
CA ASN A 313 22.52 15.08 -5.82
C ASN A 313 22.94 16.33 -5.05
N ASP A 314 22.01 17.02 -4.39
CA ASP A 314 22.28 18.06 -3.41
C ASP A 314 22.84 17.36 -2.15
N LYS A 315 24.06 16.84 -2.27
CA LYS A 315 24.90 16.50 -1.11
C LYS A 315 25.51 17.75 -0.46
N SER A 316 24.95 18.93 -0.71
CA SER A 316 25.41 20.17 -0.08
C SER A 316 24.28 21.19 -0.05
N LYS A 317 23.52 21.23 1.06
CA LYS A 317 22.94 22.42 1.73
C LYS A 317 21.69 22.05 2.54
N ASP A 318 21.87 21.23 3.57
CA ASP A 318 20.89 21.10 4.67
C ASP A 318 21.60 20.88 6.03
N THR A 319 22.79 21.47 6.20
CA THR A 319 23.54 21.43 7.49
C THR A 319 23.82 22.79 8.11
N ASP A 320 23.24 23.87 7.62
CA ASP A 320 23.38 25.18 8.27
C ASP A 320 22.04 25.91 8.25
N GLU A 321 21.17 25.58 9.21
CA GLU A 321 20.26 26.51 9.91
C GLU A 321 19.36 25.73 10.87
N GLU A 322 19.90 25.31 12.01
CA GLU A 322 19.15 25.12 13.26
C GLU A 322 20.13 25.26 14.45
N ASN A 323 20.25 26.50 14.94
CA ASN A 323 20.61 26.82 16.32
C ASN A 323 19.38 27.45 16.97
#